data_AF-A0A936BE24-F1
#
_entry.id   AF-A0A936BE24-F1
#
_cell.length_a   1.000
_cell.length_b   1.000
_cell.length_c   1.000
_cell.angle_alpha   90.00
_cell.angle_beta   90.00
_cell.angle_gamma   90.00
#
_symmetry.space_group_name_H-M   'P 1'
#
loop_
_entity.id
_entity.type
_entity.pdbx_description
1 polymer ?
#
loop_
_entity_poly.entity_id
_entity_poly.type
_entity_poly.pdbx_seq_one_letter_code
_entity_poly.pdbx_strand_id
1 'polypeptide(L)'
;MRRLVIAAMLFVSTPAFADGEEKPRHCGGIAGLQCAAGAFCDVPDGTCGAADQTGICAQIPEICTREFMPVCGCDGKTYGNDCERRAAGVSKLKDGGC
;
A
#
# COMPACT_ATOMS: atom_id res chain seq x y z
N MET A 1 -39.88 53.02 -4.27
CA MET A 1 -40.11 51.57 -4.53
C MET A 1 -39.34 51.15 -5.77
N ARG A 2 -38.08 50.73 -5.61
CA ARG A 2 -37.33 49.92 -6.58
C ARG A 2 -36.23 49.25 -5.76
N ARG A 3 -36.41 47.95 -5.53
CA ARG A 3 -35.63 47.13 -4.60
C ARG A 3 -34.17 47.11 -5.08
N LEU A 4 -33.24 47.41 -4.17
CA LEU A 4 -31.83 47.10 -4.35
C LEU A 4 -31.72 45.59 -4.60
N VAL A 5 -31.24 45.19 -5.78
CA VAL A 5 -30.78 43.83 -6.02
C VAL A 5 -29.34 43.79 -5.52
N ILE A 6 -29.17 43.41 -4.25
CA ILE A 6 -27.87 43.07 -3.69
C ILE A 6 -27.43 41.79 -4.42
N ALA A 7 -26.52 41.93 -5.38
CA ALA A 7 -25.86 40.80 -6.01
C ALA A 7 -24.91 40.15 -5.00
N ALA A 8 -25.47 39.33 -4.11
CA ALA A 8 -24.72 38.37 -3.31
C ALA A 8 -24.29 37.23 -4.24
N MET A 9 -23.30 37.48 -5.09
CA MET A 9 -22.59 36.41 -5.77
C MET A 9 -21.60 35.82 -4.76
N LEU A 10 -22.06 34.70 -4.23
CA LEU A 10 -21.43 33.83 -3.25
C LEU A 10 -19.95 33.62 -3.61
N PHE A 11 -19.06 33.92 -2.67
CA PHE A 11 -17.77 33.24 -2.60
C PHE A 11 -18.07 31.76 -2.36
N VAL A 12 -18.29 31.01 -3.44
CA VAL A 12 -18.30 29.56 -3.37
C VAL A 12 -16.85 29.20 -3.13
N SER A 13 -16.47 29.15 -1.85
CA SER A 13 -15.25 28.50 -1.40
C SER A 13 -15.33 27.08 -1.95
N THR A 14 -14.66 26.85 -3.07
CA THR A 14 -14.40 25.51 -3.59
C THR A 14 -13.93 24.69 -2.40
N PRO A 15 -14.56 23.54 -2.08
CA PRO A 15 -13.89 22.66 -1.15
C PRO A 15 -12.55 22.37 -1.82
N ALA A 16 -11.47 22.72 -1.15
CA ALA A 16 -10.23 22.03 -1.40
C ALA A 16 -10.61 20.56 -1.20
N PHE A 17 -10.71 19.82 -2.30
CA PHE A 17 -10.51 18.38 -2.25
C PHE A 17 -9.08 18.25 -1.75
N ALA A 18 -8.91 18.31 -0.44
CA ALA A 18 -7.80 17.66 0.21
C ALA A 18 -8.05 16.21 -0.14
N ASP A 19 -7.34 15.72 -1.15
CA ASP A 19 -7.30 14.32 -1.53
C ASP A 19 -6.65 13.56 -0.37
N GLY A 20 -7.39 13.45 0.74
CA GLY A 20 -7.18 12.42 1.72
C GLY A 20 -7.61 11.12 1.07
N GLU A 21 -6.77 10.62 0.15
CA GLU A 21 -6.97 9.33 -0.49
C GLU A 21 -6.85 8.28 0.62
N GLU A 22 -7.98 7.88 1.20
CA GLU A 22 -8.08 6.70 2.04
C GLU A 22 -7.88 5.46 1.16
N LYS A 23 -6.63 5.18 0.78
CA LYS A 23 -6.32 3.98 0.01
C LYS A 23 -6.80 2.73 0.74
N PRO A 24 -7.30 1.71 0.00
CA PRO A 24 -7.81 0.51 0.61
C PRO A 24 -6.72 -0.20 1.42
N ARG A 25 -7.12 -0.80 2.55
CA ARG A 25 -6.26 -1.70 3.33
C ARG A 25 -5.85 -2.95 2.54
N HIS A 26 -6.61 -3.30 1.51
CA HIS A 26 -6.39 -4.45 0.66
C HIS A 26 -5.84 -4.01 -0.69
N CYS A 27 -5.03 -4.86 -1.30
CA CYS A 27 -4.36 -4.62 -2.57
C CYS A 27 -4.42 -5.84 -3.47
N GLY A 28 -4.07 -5.66 -4.74
CA GLY A 28 -4.17 -6.71 -5.76
C GLY A 28 -5.62 -7.02 -6.12
N GLY A 29 -5.91 -8.30 -6.30
CA GLY A 29 -7.19 -8.82 -6.77
C GLY A 29 -7.47 -8.47 -8.24
N ILE A 30 -8.64 -8.89 -8.73
CA ILE A 30 -9.16 -8.56 -10.07
C ILE A 30 -9.17 -7.05 -10.35
N ALA A 31 -9.29 -6.24 -9.30
CA ALA A 31 -9.38 -4.78 -9.38
C ALA A 31 -8.00 -4.11 -9.41
N GLY A 32 -6.92 -4.85 -9.18
CA GLY A 32 -5.56 -4.32 -9.16
C GLY A 32 -5.37 -3.19 -8.15
N LEU A 33 -6.00 -3.28 -6.98
CA LEU A 33 -5.95 -2.23 -5.96
C LEU A 33 -4.51 -2.00 -5.52
N GLN A 34 -4.08 -0.74 -5.50
CA GLN A 34 -2.70 -0.39 -5.18
C GLN A 34 -2.57 0.10 -3.74
N CYS A 35 -1.40 -0.11 -3.13
CA CYS A 35 -1.07 0.43 -1.80
C CYS A 35 -0.55 1.87 -1.83
N ALA A 36 -0.63 2.54 -0.68
CA ALA A 36 -0.23 3.94 -0.55
C ALA A 36 1.26 4.09 -0.74
N ALA A 37 1.71 5.31 -1.01
CA ALA A 37 3.14 5.60 -0.99
C ALA A 37 3.72 5.15 0.36
N GLY A 38 4.84 4.43 0.33
CA GLY A 38 5.46 3.83 1.53
C GLY A 38 4.88 2.47 1.95
N ALA A 39 3.93 1.91 1.21
CA ALA A 39 3.41 0.56 1.43
C ALA A 39 3.54 -0.32 0.19
N PHE A 40 3.69 -1.62 0.41
CA PHE A 40 3.70 -2.64 -0.64
C PHE A 40 2.54 -3.62 -0.43
N CYS A 41 2.22 -4.40 -1.47
CA CYS A 41 1.20 -5.41 -1.38
C CYS A 41 1.77 -6.70 -0.80
N ASP A 42 1.45 -7.02 0.44
CA ASP A 42 1.84 -8.29 1.06
C ASP A 42 0.72 -9.31 0.89
N VAL A 43 0.91 -10.25 -0.04
CA VAL A 43 -0.02 -11.37 -0.26
C VAL A 43 0.26 -12.50 0.73
N PRO A 44 -0.70 -13.41 0.98
CA PRO A 44 -0.48 -14.54 1.87
C PRO A 44 0.75 -15.37 1.47
N ASP A 45 1.45 -15.89 2.47
CA ASP A 45 2.67 -16.68 2.28
C ASP A 45 2.45 -17.85 1.31
N GLY A 46 3.41 -18.08 0.42
CA GLY A 46 3.42 -19.24 -0.47
C GLY A 46 2.47 -19.13 -1.65
N THR A 47 1.80 -17.99 -1.82
CA THR A 47 0.76 -17.83 -2.83
C THR A 47 1.21 -17.04 -4.07
N CYS A 48 2.51 -16.78 -4.19
CA CYS A 48 3.16 -16.02 -5.26
C CYS A 48 2.61 -16.37 -6.66
N GLY A 49 2.29 -15.34 -7.45
CA GLY A 49 1.97 -15.49 -8.88
C GLY A 49 0.52 -15.88 -9.20
N ALA A 50 -0.38 -15.97 -8.21
CA ALA A 50 -1.80 -16.13 -8.51
C ALA A 50 -2.40 -14.84 -9.07
N ALA A 51 -3.21 -14.94 -10.13
CA ALA A 51 -3.67 -13.81 -10.92
C ALA A 51 -4.54 -12.81 -10.13
N ASP A 52 -5.53 -13.31 -9.39
CA ASP A 52 -6.52 -12.47 -8.69
C ASP A 52 -6.24 -12.38 -7.18
N GLN A 53 -4.97 -12.45 -6.82
CA GLN A 53 -4.59 -12.52 -5.43
C GLN A 53 -4.77 -11.21 -4.70
N THR A 54 -5.50 -11.26 -3.59
CA THR A 54 -5.64 -10.11 -2.69
C THR A 54 -4.59 -10.20 -1.59
N GLY A 55 -3.93 -9.09 -1.32
CA GLY A 55 -3.02 -8.91 -0.19
C GLY A 55 -3.48 -7.80 0.73
N ILE A 56 -2.67 -7.53 1.75
CA ILE A 56 -2.84 -6.41 2.66
C ILE A 56 -1.71 -5.40 2.39
N CYS A 57 -2.07 -4.12 2.40
CA CYS A 57 -1.08 -3.07 2.30
C CYS A 57 -0.25 -3.00 3.58
N ALA A 58 0.99 -3.47 3.49
CA ALA A 58 1.96 -3.44 4.56
C ALA A 58 2.90 -2.25 4.36
N GLN A 59 3.15 -1.48 5.43
CA GLN A 59 4.15 -0.42 5.40
C GLN A 59 5.54 -1.02 5.18
N ILE A 60 6.32 -0.35 4.35
CA ILE A 60 7.73 -0.66 4.07
C ILE A 60 8.53 -0.22 5.30
N PRO A 61 9.19 -1.15 6.02
CA PRO A 61 10.04 -0.78 7.15
C PRO A 61 11.26 0.01 6.67
N GLU A 62 11.57 1.11 7.36
CA GLU A 62 12.78 1.91 7.09
C GLU A 62 14.01 1.39 7.84
N ILE A 63 13.78 0.70 8.97
CA ILE A 63 14.82 0.20 9.85
C ILE A 63 14.53 -1.27 10.15
N CYS A 64 15.54 -2.12 9.92
CA CYS A 64 15.51 -3.53 10.27
C CYS A 64 16.59 -3.86 11.28
N THR A 65 16.24 -4.77 12.18
CA THR A 65 17.17 -5.41 13.09
C THR A 65 18.03 -6.43 12.34
N ARG A 66 19.16 -6.84 12.95
CA ARG A 66 20.19 -7.68 12.31
C ARG A 66 20.11 -9.16 12.70
N GLU A 67 19.01 -9.62 13.28
CA GLU A 67 18.80 -11.03 13.53
C GLU A 67 18.71 -11.79 12.21
N PHE A 68 19.34 -12.96 12.19
CA PHE A 68 19.33 -13.83 11.03
C PHE A 68 18.25 -14.89 11.19
N MET A 69 17.13 -14.69 10.51
CA MET A 69 15.98 -15.58 10.44
C MET A 69 15.50 -15.64 8.98
N PRO A 70 16.24 -16.35 8.11
CA PRO A 70 16.12 -16.18 6.67
C PRO A 70 14.73 -16.53 6.14
N VAL A 71 14.31 -15.83 5.09
CA VAL A 71 13.05 -16.07 4.37
C VAL A 71 13.27 -16.01 2.86
N CYS A 72 12.44 -16.73 2.10
CA CYS A 72 12.45 -16.71 0.64
C CYS A 72 11.34 -15.76 0.15
N GLY A 73 11.69 -14.78 -0.68
CA GLY A 73 10.73 -13.86 -1.31
C GLY A 73 10.09 -14.46 -2.57
N CYS A 74 8.94 -13.92 -2.97
CA CYS A 74 8.32 -14.25 -4.26
C CYS A 74 9.19 -13.86 -5.48
N ASP A 75 10.23 -13.04 -5.28
CA ASP A 75 11.23 -12.72 -6.30
C ASP A 75 12.38 -13.74 -6.40
N GLY A 76 12.30 -14.83 -5.62
CA GLY A 76 13.30 -15.90 -5.62
C GLY A 76 14.59 -15.56 -4.88
N LYS A 77 14.63 -14.47 -4.10
CA LYS A 77 15.79 -14.11 -3.27
C LYS A 77 15.60 -14.53 -1.81
N THR A 78 16.70 -14.96 -1.20
CA THR A 78 16.78 -15.14 0.26
C THR A 78 17.11 -13.81 0.92
N TYR A 79 16.29 -13.41 1.88
CA TYR A 79 16.51 -12.23 2.73
C TYR A 79 17.00 -12.69 4.11
N GLY A 80 17.80 -11.87 4.80
CA GLY A 80 18.38 -12.22 6.11
C GLY A 80 17.31 -12.38 7.20
N ASN A 81 16.22 -11.62 7.10
CA ASN A 81 15.01 -11.77 7.90
C ASN A 81 13.77 -11.23 7.17
N ASP A 82 12.59 -11.39 7.78
CA ASP A 82 11.32 -10.90 7.22
C ASP A 82 11.28 -9.37 7.09
N CYS A 83 11.90 -8.63 8.00
CA CYS A 83 11.95 -7.18 7.89
C CYS A 83 12.69 -6.74 6.62
N GLU A 84 13.85 -7.32 6.33
CA GLU A 84 14.63 -7.00 5.13
C GLU A 84 13.85 -7.33 3.84
N ARG A 85 13.11 -8.46 3.82
CA ARG A 85 12.18 -8.80 2.73
C ARG A 85 11.12 -7.71 2.54
N ARG A 86 10.47 -7.29 3.63
CA ARG A 86 9.44 -6.24 3.62
C ARG A 86 9.99 -4.88 3.21
N ALA A 87 11.22 -4.56 3.62
CA ALA A 87 11.91 -3.34 3.21
C ALA A 87 12.19 -3.32 1.69
N ALA A 88 12.38 -4.50 1.08
CA ALA A 88 12.46 -4.65 -0.37
C ALA A 88 11.09 -4.65 -1.07
N GLY A 89 9.98 -4.62 -0.32
CA GLY A 89 8.62 -4.60 -0.88
C GLY A 89 8.19 -5.90 -1.56
N VAL A 90 8.76 -7.04 -1.14
CA VAL A 90 8.53 -8.35 -1.77
C VAL A 90 7.67 -9.24 -0.88
N SER A 91 6.60 -9.86 -1.39
CA SER A 91 5.78 -10.80 -0.63
C SER A 91 6.54 -12.10 -0.28
N LYS A 92 6.19 -12.77 0.83
CA LYS A 92 6.94 -13.94 1.31
C LYS A 92 6.47 -15.21 0.60
N LEU A 93 7.42 -16.02 0.12
CA LEU A 93 7.14 -17.35 -0.41
C LEU A 93 7.11 -18.38 0.73
N LYS A 94 8.15 -18.43 1.56
CA LYS A 94 8.28 -19.38 2.66
C LYS A 94 9.30 -18.89 3.69
N ASP A 95 9.25 -19.47 4.88
CA ASP A 95 10.34 -19.36 5.84
C ASP A 95 11.54 -20.20 5.40
N GLY A 96 12.75 -19.80 5.82
CA GLY A 96 14.00 -20.37 5.35
C GLY A 96 14.45 -19.83 3.99
N GLY A 97 15.66 -20.20 3.57
CA GLY A 97 16.21 -19.78 2.28
C GLY A 97 15.45 -20.35 1.07
N CYS A 98 15.52 -19.62 -0.04
CA CYS A 98 15.44 -20.22 -1.37
C CYS A 98 16.68 -21.11 -1.56
#